data_AF-A0A936R3U6-F1
#
_entry.id   AF-A0A936R3U6-F1
#
_cell.length_a   1.000
_cell.length_b   1.000
_cell.length_c   1.000
_cell.angle_alpha   90.00
_cell.angle_beta   90.00
_cell.angle_gamma   90.00
#
_symmetry.space_group_name_H-M   'P 1'
#
loop_
_entity.id
_entity.type
_entity.pdbx_description
1 polymer ?
#
loop_
_entity_poly.entity_id
_entity_poly.type
_entity_poly.pdbx_seq_one_letter_code
_entity_poly.pdbx_strand_id
1 'polypeptide(L)'
;MFPAIRGGQLSDMTISAVTRRMGVDAVPHGFRSTFRDWVSETTAYSHEVAEMALAHTITNTVERAYRRGDLLEKRRRLMDDWARFLREGHPAGDLVPIRAERI
;
A
#
# COMPACT_ATOMS: atom_id res chain seq x y z
N MET A 1 -13.11 6.15 9.67
CA MET A 1 -14.43 6.21 9.01
C MET A 1 -14.49 7.50 8.21
N PHE A 2 -14.63 7.41 6.89
CA PHE A 2 -14.73 8.60 6.03
C PHE A 2 -16.19 9.07 5.95
N PRO A 3 -16.47 10.36 6.21
CA PRO A 3 -17.84 10.87 6.20
C PRO A 3 -18.35 11.08 4.76
N ALA A 4 -19.62 10.76 4.52
CA ALA A 4 -20.31 11.14 3.29
C ALA A 4 -20.87 12.57 3.38
N ILE A 5 -20.98 13.25 2.24
CA ILE A 5 -21.48 14.65 2.15
C ILE A 5 -22.89 14.81 2.74
N ARG A 6 -23.72 13.77 2.65
CA ARG A 6 -25.11 13.77 3.18
C ARG A 6 -25.22 13.19 4.60
N GLY A 7 -24.09 13.05 5.30
CA GLY A 7 -24.01 12.33 6.57
C GLY A 7 -23.89 10.81 6.39
N GLY A 8 -23.43 10.14 7.44
CA GLY A 8 -23.15 8.70 7.42
C GLY A 8 -21.78 8.34 6.83
N GLN A 9 -21.56 7.05 6.60
CA GLN A 9 -20.29 6.52 6.08
C GLN A 9 -20.25 6.62 4.55
N LEU A 10 -19.06 6.93 4.03
CA LEU A 10 -18.79 6.87 2.60
C LEU A 10 -19.01 5.43 2.07
N SER A 11 -19.76 5.30 0.98
CA SER A 11 -20.00 3.99 0.33
C SER A 11 -18.70 3.41 -0.23
N ASP A 12 -18.53 2.09 -0.13
CA ASP A 12 -17.42 1.35 -0.74
C ASP A 12 -17.34 1.55 -2.26
N MET A 13 -18.49 1.80 -2.92
CA MET A 13 -18.55 2.07 -4.36
C MET A 13 -17.92 3.41 -4.76
N THR A 14 -17.66 4.29 -3.80
CA THR A 14 -17.11 5.62 -4.08
C THR A 14 -15.75 5.54 -4.76
N ILE A 15 -14.86 4.65 -4.29
CA ILE A 15 -13.52 4.52 -4.87
C ILE A 15 -13.62 4.01 -6.32
N SER A 16 -14.41 2.98 -6.57
CA SER A 16 -14.63 2.45 -7.93
C SER A 16 -15.25 3.48 -8.88
N ALA A 17 -16.17 4.32 -8.36
CA ALA A 17 -16.77 5.38 -9.15
C ALA A 17 -15.75 6.47 -9.51
N VAL A 18 -14.85 6.82 -8.59
CA VAL A 18 -13.78 7.81 -8.82
C VAL A 18 -12.77 7.29 -9.84
N THR A 19 -12.25 6.06 -9.69
CA THR A 19 -11.26 5.51 -10.63
C THR A 19 -11.83 5.42 -12.05
N ARG A 20 -13.08 4.99 -12.19
CA ARG A 20 -13.79 5.00 -13.48
C ARG A 20 -13.92 6.39 -14.10
N ARG A 21 -14.25 7.41 -13.29
CA ARG A 21 -14.36 8.81 -13.77
C ARG A 21 -13.02 9.40 -14.19
N MET A 22 -11.94 8.98 -13.53
CA MET A 22 -10.57 9.37 -13.89
C MET A 22 -10.05 8.63 -15.14
N GLY A 23 -10.77 7.61 -15.62
CA GLY A 23 -10.33 6.80 -16.76
C GLY A 23 -9.12 5.92 -16.46
N VAL A 24 -8.84 5.65 -15.18
CA VAL A 24 -7.74 4.78 -14.76
C VAL A 24 -8.25 3.36 -14.56
N ASP A 25 -7.50 2.39 -15.06
CA ASP A 25 -7.79 0.97 -14.86
C ASP A 25 -7.33 0.54 -13.45
N ALA A 26 -8.13 0.86 -12.44
CA ALA A 26 -7.84 0.60 -11.05
C ALA A 26 -9.08 0.20 -10.26
N VAL A 27 -8.90 -0.75 -9.32
CA VAL A 27 -9.95 -1.28 -8.45
C VAL A 27 -9.58 -1.10 -6.97
N PRO A 28 -10.56 -1.03 -6.04
CA PRO A 28 -10.30 -0.78 -4.62
C PRO A 28 -9.31 -1.74 -3.96
N HIS A 29 -9.33 -3.03 -4.31
CA HIS A 29 -8.38 -3.99 -3.75
C HIS A 29 -6.95 -3.77 -4.27
N GLY A 30 -6.81 -3.23 -5.49
CA GLY A 30 -5.52 -3.00 -6.14
C GLY A 30 -4.62 -2.06 -5.33
N PHE A 31 -5.22 -1.04 -4.69
CA PHE A 31 -4.47 -0.13 -3.82
C PHE A 31 -3.76 -0.85 -2.65
N ARG A 32 -4.40 -1.88 -2.06
CA ARG A 32 -3.79 -2.66 -0.98
C ARG A 32 -2.68 -3.55 -1.49
N SER A 33 -2.88 -4.19 -2.64
CA SER A 33 -1.85 -5.00 -3.31
C SER A 33 -0.63 -4.16 -3.67
N THR A 34 -0.82 -3.02 -4.31
CA THR A 34 0.29 -2.10 -4.67
C THR A 34 1.10 -1.67 -3.45
N PHE A 35 0.44 -1.31 -2.34
CA PHE A 35 1.15 -1.02 -1.10
C PHE A 35 1.96 -2.23 -0.62
N ARG A 36 1.36 -3.43 -0.61
CA ARG A 36 2.02 -4.64 -0.13
C ARG A 36 3.23 -5.03 -0.97
N ASP A 37 3.12 -4.91 -2.29
CA ASP A 37 4.19 -5.19 -3.25
C ASP A 37 5.33 -4.20 -3.03
N TRP A 38 5.02 -2.90 -2.96
CA TRP A 38 6.01 -1.86 -2.69
C TRP A 38 6.78 -2.11 -1.39
N VAL A 39 6.09 -2.44 -0.29
CA VAL A 39 6.78 -2.74 0.98
C VAL A 39 7.73 -3.93 0.82
N SER A 40 7.30 -4.97 0.13
CA SER A 40 8.06 -6.22 -0.02
C SER A 40 9.26 -6.08 -0.95
N GLU A 41 9.15 -5.26 -2.00
CA GLU A 41 10.17 -5.16 -3.05
C GLU A 41 11.18 -4.03 -2.81
N THR A 42 10.78 -2.95 -2.13
CA THR A 42 11.57 -1.71 -2.10
C THR A 42 12.02 -1.28 -0.71
N THR A 43 11.58 -1.98 0.34
CA THR A 43 11.86 -1.58 1.73
C THR A 43 12.38 -2.73 2.57
N ALA A 44 12.97 -2.40 3.72
CA ALA A 44 13.41 -3.38 4.71
C ALA A 44 12.38 -3.61 5.84
N TYR A 45 11.16 -3.07 5.71
CA TYR A 45 10.13 -3.26 6.73
C TYR A 45 9.68 -4.72 6.77
N SER A 46 9.45 -5.26 7.97
CA SER A 46 9.00 -6.64 8.12
C SER A 46 7.58 -6.82 7.61
N HIS A 47 7.28 -8.04 7.15
CA HIS A 47 5.94 -8.46 6.73
C HIS A 47 4.87 -8.08 7.77
N GLU A 48 5.16 -8.33 9.04
CA GLU A 48 4.30 -7.99 10.17
C GLU A 48 3.91 -6.50 10.23
N VAL A 49 4.88 -5.59 10.05
CA VAL A 49 4.60 -4.15 10.11
C VAL A 49 3.69 -3.76 8.94
N ALA A 50 3.88 -4.38 7.77
CA ALA A 50 3.03 -4.17 6.59
C ALA A 50 1.59 -4.64 6.82
N GLU A 51 1.41 -5.86 7.35
CA GLU A 51 0.08 -6.42 7.63
C GLU A 51 -0.68 -5.59 8.68
N MET A 52 0.02 -5.14 9.73
CA MET A 52 -0.59 -4.27 10.74
C MET A 52 -0.89 -2.87 10.22
N ALA A 53 -0.10 -2.34 9.28
CA ALA A 53 -0.44 -1.09 8.59
C ALA A 53 -1.72 -1.24 7.74
N LEU A 54 -1.95 -2.42 7.15
CA LEU A 54 -3.19 -2.76 6.43
C LEU A 54 -4.37 -3.11 7.34
N ALA A 55 -4.17 -3.06 8.67
CA ALA A 55 -5.14 -3.50 9.67
C ALA A 55 -5.63 -4.95 9.45
N HIS A 56 -4.79 -5.79 8.86
CA HIS A 56 -5.08 -7.21 8.74
C HIS A 56 -4.99 -7.88 10.10
N THR A 57 -5.98 -8.69 10.43
CA THR A 57 -5.95 -9.51 11.64
C THR A 57 -4.90 -10.59 11.47
N ILE A 58 -3.89 -10.62 12.33
CA ILE A 58 -2.92 -11.71 12.37
C ILE A 58 -3.66 -13.02 12.71
N THR A 59 -3.62 -13.98 11.80
CA THR A 59 -4.31 -15.26 11.93
C THR A 59 -3.69 -16.15 13.00
N ASN A 60 -2.38 -16.02 13.26
CA ASN A 60 -1.67 -16.86 14.22
C ASN A 60 -1.88 -16.37 15.68
N THR A 61 -2.68 -17.13 16.43
CA THR A 61 -2.96 -16.92 17.86
C THR A 61 -1.71 -16.93 18.73
N VAL A 62 -0.68 -17.71 18.38
CA VAL A 62 0.58 -17.79 19.14
C VAL A 62 1.40 -16.51 18.95
N GLU A 63 1.57 -16.03 17.72
CA GLU A 63 2.26 -14.75 17.47
C GLU A 63 1.56 -13.57 18.14
N ARG A 64 0.22 -13.55 18.13
CA ARG A 64 -0.58 -12.51 18.80
C ARG A 64 -0.34 -12.47 20.32
N ALA A 65 -0.08 -13.62 20.96
CA ALA A 65 0.19 -13.69 22.40
C ALA A 65 1.59 -13.15 22.78
N TYR A 66 2.58 -13.29 21.89
CA TYR A 66 3.94 -12.77 22.10
C TYR A 66 4.09 -11.29 21.70
N ARG A 67 3.20 -10.77 20.85
CA ARG A 67 3.16 -9.36 20.44
C ARG A 67 2.49 -8.48 21.50
N ARG A 68 3.28 -8.00 22.47
CA ARG A 68 2.83 -7.01 23.47
C ARG A 68 2.79 -5.57 22.95
N GLY A 69 3.40 -5.27 21.81
CA GLY A 69 3.45 -3.93 21.21
C GLY A 69 2.73 -3.87 19.87
N ASP A 70 2.05 -2.76 19.62
CA ASP A 70 1.29 -2.45 18.39
C ASP A 70 2.17 -1.97 17.21
N LEU A 71 3.50 -1.92 17.44
CA LEU A 71 4.53 -1.38 16.54
C LEU A 71 4.16 -0.02 15.92
N LEU A 72 3.40 0.82 16.64
CA LEU A 72 2.88 2.09 16.10
C LEU A 72 3.97 2.98 15.50
N GLU A 73 5.11 3.11 16.16
CA GLU A 73 6.20 3.96 15.66
C GLU A 73 6.82 3.42 14.35
N LYS A 74 6.94 2.09 14.22
CA LYS A 74 7.40 1.48 12.96
C LYS A 74 6.38 1.66 11.85
N ARG A 75 5.09 1.52 12.18
CA ARG A 75 3.98 1.76 11.23
C ARG A 75 3.94 3.22 10.78
N ARG A 76 4.17 4.16 11.70
CA ARG A 76 4.24 5.59 11.39
C ARG A 76 5.35 5.89 10.38
N ARG A 77 6.56 5.39 10.61
CA ARG A 77 7.70 5.54 9.68
C ARG A 77 7.41 4.91 8.32
N LEU A 78 6.83 3.71 8.31
CA LEU A 78 6.42 3.03 7.08
C LEU A 78 5.42 3.88 6.27
N MET A 79 4.43 4.48 6.92
CA MET A 79 3.45 5.34 6.27
C MET A 79 4.08 6.66 5.78
N ASP A 80 5.04 7.23 6.52
CA ASP A 80 5.78 8.43 6.10
C ASP A 80 6.61 8.17 4.83
N ASP A 81 7.31 7.01 4.78
CA ASP A 81 8.10 6.60 3.62
C ASP A 81 7.19 6.29 2.41
N TRP A 82 6.06 5.63 2.64
CA TRP A 82 5.06 5.39 1.60
C TRP A 82 4.54 6.70 1.01
N ALA A 83 4.21 7.67 1.87
CA ALA A 83 3.76 8.98 1.44
C ALA A 83 4.84 9.74 0.68
N ARG A 84 6.12 9.56 1.03
CA ARG A 84 7.25 10.12 0.27
C ARG A 84 7.32 9.51 -1.13
N PHE A 85 7.30 8.18 -1.23
CA PHE A 85 7.32 7.46 -2.50
C PHE A 85 6.20 7.92 -3.45
N LEU A 86 4.97 8.05 -2.95
CA LEU A 86 3.83 8.51 -3.75
C LEU A 86 3.97 9.95 -4.27
N ARG A 87 4.69 10.82 -3.55
CA ARG A 87 4.90 12.23 -3.95
C ARG A 87 6.04 12.39 -4.94
N GLU A 88 7.13 11.67 -4.74
CA GLU A 88 8.33 11.80 -5.56
C GLU A 88 8.19 11.04 -6.89
N GLY A 89 7.28 10.06 -6.93
CA GLY A 89 7.10 9.18 -8.08
C GLY A 89 8.29 8.23 -8.25
N HIS A 90 8.13 7.18 -9.03
CA HIS A 90 9.29 6.42 -9.46
C HIS A 90 10.04 7.29 -10.47
N PRO A 91 11.34 7.60 -10.28
CA PRO A 91 12.13 8.21 -11.35
C PRO A 91 12.00 7.31 -12.57
N ALA A 92 11.71 7.88 -13.73
CA ALA A 92 11.65 7.11 -14.98
C ALA A 92 12.95 6.32 -15.09
N GLY A 93 12.86 4.99 -14.96
CA GLY A 93 14.04 4.15 -15.09
C GLY A 93 14.58 4.31 -16.49
N ASP A 94 15.88 4.59 -16.62
CA ASP A 94 16.52 4.57 -17.92
C ASP A 94 16.31 3.16 -18.50
N LEU A 95 15.61 3.10 -19.63
CA LEU A 95 15.42 1.87 -20.38
C LEU A 95 16.78 1.44 -20.90
N VAL A 96 17.47 0.57 -20.16
CA VAL A 96 18.72 -0.03 -20.62
C VAL A 96 18.36 -1.19 -21.55
N PRO A 97 18.60 -1.10 -22.86
CA PRO A 97 18.33 -2.20 -23.77
C PRO A 97 19.15 -3.43 -23.35
N ILE A 98 18.46 -4.54 -23.13
CA ILE A 98 19.08 -5.85 -22.88
C ILE A 98 19.62 -6.35 -24.24
N ARG A 99 20.77 -5.80 -24.65
CA ARG A 99 21.62 -6.21 -25.79
C ARG A 99 20.96 -6.15 -27.19
N ALA A 100 21.30 -5.12 -27.95
CA ALA A 100 21.21 -5.16 -29.40
C ALA A 100 22.37 -6.01 -29.97
N GLU A 101 21.98 -7.07 -30.68
CA GLU A 101 22.68 -7.88 -31.70
C GLU A 101 24.22 -7.93 -31.71
N ARG A 102 24.73 -9.16 -31.55
CA ARG A 102 26.11 -9.52 -31.90
C ARG A 102 26.13 -9.90 -33.39
N ILE A 103 26.97 -9.19 -34.14
CA ILE A 103 27.37 -9.41 -35.54
C ILE A 103 27.67 -10.88 -35.82
#